data_AF-A0A699R3N0-F1
#
_entry.id   AF-A0A699R3N0-F1
#
_cell.length_a   1.000
_cell.length_b   1.000
_cell.length_c   1.000
_cell.angle_alpha   90.00
_cell.angle_beta   90.00
_cell.angle_gamma   90.00
#
_symmetry.space_group_name_H-M   'P 1'
#
loop_
_entity.id
_entity.type
_entity.pdbx_description
1 polymer ?
#
loop_
_entity_poly.entity_id
_entity_poly.type
_entity_poly.pdbx_seq_one_letter_code
_entity_poly.pdbx_strand_id
1 'polypeptide(L)'
;ENQVKFATCTLHFVALTWWNTHVQTVHHEAAYGMTWKTLMKMMTEKYCPRNEIRKLEMELWDLKVKGTDLASYTQRFQELDLLCGRMFSEEADKIEKYVGGLPDMIHGSVVASKPKTMQEAIEIATELMDKKIRTFAERETASKRKFENTSRNTQNQQQHLNKRQNTGRVYTAASARV
;
A
#
# COMPACT_ATOMS: atom_id res chain seq x y z
N GLU A 1 7.11 -3.14 -45.04
CA GLU A 1 7.08 -1.74 -44.59
C GLU A 1 8.07 -1.56 -43.45
N ASN A 2 8.85 -0.47 -43.43
CA ASN A 2 9.97 -0.32 -42.49
C ASN A 2 9.50 0.30 -41.17
N GLN A 3 9.41 -0.53 -40.11
CA GLN A 3 8.95 -0.12 -38.77
C GLN A 3 9.72 1.08 -38.19
N VAL A 4 11.02 1.20 -38.50
CA VAL A 4 11.86 2.34 -38.07
C VAL A 4 11.38 3.64 -38.72
N LYS A 5 11.03 3.62 -40.01
CA LYS A 5 10.49 4.80 -40.71
C LYS A 5 9.18 5.26 -40.07
N PHE A 6 8.27 4.32 -39.80
CA PHE A 6 6.97 4.66 -39.21
C PHE A 6 7.12 5.26 -37.81
N ALA A 7 7.87 4.60 -36.92
CA ALA A 7 8.04 5.06 -35.54
C ALA A 7 8.77 6.39 -35.44
N THR A 8 9.75 6.65 -36.30
CA THR A 8 10.52 7.90 -36.23
C THR A 8 9.72 9.12 -36.68
N CYS A 9 8.69 8.92 -37.52
CA CYS A 9 7.73 9.97 -37.89
C CYS A 9 6.82 10.41 -36.73
N THR A 10 6.68 9.62 -35.66
CA THR A 10 5.86 9.99 -34.51
C THR A 10 6.65 10.73 -33.43
N LEU A 11 7.96 10.90 -33.62
CA LEU A 11 8.81 11.64 -32.69
C LEU A 11 8.54 13.14 -32.79
N HIS A 12 8.49 13.80 -31.62
CA HIS A 12 8.27 15.23 -31.51
C HIS A 12 9.34 15.87 -30.60
N PHE A 13 9.48 17.21 -30.70
CA PHE A 13 10.33 18.01 -29.82
C PHE A 13 11.79 17.50 -29.71
N VAL A 14 12.23 17.25 -28.48
CA VAL A 14 13.60 16.80 -28.14
C VAL A 14 13.89 15.43 -28.76
N ALA A 15 12.88 14.56 -28.89
CA ALA A 15 13.05 13.24 -29.49
C ALA A 15 13.24 13.31 -31.01
N LEU A 16 12.50 14.19 -31.68
CA LEU A 16 12.70 14.44 -33.11
C LEU A 16 14.08 15.05 -33.38
N THR A 17 14.48 16.02 -32.55
CA THR A 17 15.80 16.66 -32.66
C THR A 17 16.92 15.64 -32.52
N TRP A 18 16.84 14.77 -31.52
CA TRP A 18 17.80 13.69 -31.32
C TRP A 18 17.86 12.72 -32.51
N TRP A 19 16.70 12.30 -33.04
CA TRP A 19 16.64 11.40 -34.20
C TRP A 19 17.27 12.05 -35.44
N ASN A 20 16.98 13.32 -35.70
CA ASN A 20 17.56 14.05 -36.82
C ASN A 20 19.09 14.14 -36.73
N THR A 21 19.63 14.40 -35.54
CA THR A 21 21.09 14.38 -35.29
C THR A 21 21.67 12.99 -35.55
N HIS A 22 20.98 11.92 -35.14
CA HIS A 22 21.44 10.56 -35.42
C HIS A 22 21.49 10.28 -36.92
N VAL A 23 20.43 10.60 -37.67
CA VAL A 23 20.36 10.45 -39.13
C VAL A 23 21.48 11.24 -39.84
N GLN A 24 21.80 12.45 -39.37
CA GLN A 24 22.93 13.22 -39.90
C GLN A 24 24.27 12.54 -39.65
N THR A 25 24.43 11.90 -38.49
CA THR A 25 25.69 11.27 -38.07
C THR A 25 25.98 9.98 -38.83
N VAL A 26 24.97 9.11 -39.00
CA VAL A 26 25.15 7.80 -39.64
C VAL A 26 24.72 7.76 -41.11
N HIS A 27 24.19 8.87 -41.63
CA HIS A 27 23.55 9.01 -42.94
C HIS A 27 22.21 8.27 -43.08
N HIS A 28 21.37 8.76 -44.00
CA HIS A 28 19.99 8.31 -44.20
C HIS A 28 19.87 6.80 -44.45
N GLU A 29 20.68 6.25 -45.35
CA GLU A 29 20.65 4.83 -45.69
C GLU A 29 20.95 3.92 -44.49
N ALA A 30 21.96 4.24 -43.69
CA ALA A 30 22.29 3.44 -42.51
C ALA A 30 21.27 3.64 -41.37
N ALA A 31 20.78 4.86 -41.17
CA ALA A 31 19.81 5.17 -40.13
C ALA A 31 18.48 4.43 -40.36
N TYR A 32 17.98 4.43 -41.58
CA TYR A 32 16.74 3.73 -41.91
C TYR A 32 16.95 2.25 -42.25
N GLY A 33 18.18 1.82 -42.53
CA GLY A 33 18.54 0.41 -42.71
C GLY A 33 18.68 -0.38 -41.41
N MET A 34 18.66 0.27 -40.24
CA MET A 34 18.78 -0.42 -38.96
C MET A 34 17.56 -1.27 -38.60
N THR A 35 17.76 -2.24 -37.72
CA THR A 35 16.66 -3.08 -37.22
C THR A 35 15.83 -2.33 -36.15
N TRP A 36 14.54 -2.66 -36.05
CA TRP A 36 13.66 -2.17 -34.98
C TRP A 36 14.25 -2.38 -33.57
N LYS A 37 14.89 -3.54 -33.35
CA LYS A 37 15.58 -3.86 -32.08
C LYS A 37 16.69 -2.86 -31.76
N THR A 38 17.41 -2.38 -32.78
CA THR A 38 18.48 -1.39 -32.60
C THR A 38 17.91 -0.02 -32.25
N LEU A 39 16.87 0.42 -32.97
CA LEU A 39 16.17 1.67 -32.64
C LEU A 39 15.62 1.64 -31.21
N MET A 40 14.95 0.56 -30.81
CA MET A 40 14.42 0.42 -29.45
C MET A 40 15.53 0.47 -28.41
N LYS A 41 16.65 -0.21 -28.65
CA LYS A 41 17.82 -0.15 -27.77
C LYS A 41 18.32 1.30 -27.60
N MET A 42 18.49 2.03 -28.69
CA MET A 42 18.93 3.43 -28.66
C MET A 42 17.94 4.34 -27.92
N MET A 43 16.63 4.17 -28.16
CA MET A 43 15.59 4.91 -27.47
C MET A 43 15.60 4.62 -25.97
N THR A 44 15.74 3.36 -25.57
CA THR A 44 15.87 2.97 -24.16
C THR A 44 17.13 3.56 -23.52
N GLU A 45 18.28 3.50 -24.19
CA GLU A 45 19.53 4.09 -23.68
C GLU A 45 19.43 5.61 -23.50
N LYS A 46 18.74 6.31 -24.41
CA LYS A 46 18.60 7.76 -24.37
C LYS A 46 17.58 8.25 -23.35
N TYR A 47 16.45 7.56 -23.22
CA TYR A 47 15.28 8.04 -22.47
C TYR A 47 14.91 7.21 -21.25
N CYS A 48 15.48 6.01 -21.09
CA CYS A 48 15.33 5.16 -19.91
C CYS A 48 16.71 4.94 -19.26
N PRO A 49 17.34 6.00 -18.74
CA PRO A 49 18.71 5.93 -18.27
C PRO A 49 18.80 5.03 -17.03
N ARG A 50 19.86 4.21 -16.95
CA ARG A 50 20.00 3.15 -15.94
C ARG A 50 19.94 3.67 -14.50
N ASN A 51 20.37 4.90 -14.25
CA ASN A 51 20.32 5.51 -12.91
C ASN A 51 18.89 5.76 -12.44
N GLU A 52 17.96 6.13 -13.33
CA GLU A 52 16.55 6.33 -12.99
C GLU A 52 15.87 4.98 -12.75
N ILE A 53 16.14 3.98 -13.60
CA ILE A 53 15.66 2.60 -13.36
C ILE A 53 16.16 2.11 -12.00
N ARG A 54 17.43 2.35 -11.67
CA ARG A 54 18.00 1.95 -10.38
C ARG A 54 17.32 2.63 -9.19
N LYS A 55 16.86 3.88 -9.33
CA LYS A 55 16.07 4.54 -8.27
C LYS A 55 14.73 3.84 -8.07
N LEU A 56 14.05 3.47 -9.15
CA LEU A 56 12.79 2.73 -9.09
C LEU A 56 12.99 1.32 -8.49
N GLU A 57 14.07 0.63 -8.86
CA GLU A 57 14.45 -0.67 -8.28
C GLU A 57 14.68 -0.56 -6.77
N MET A 58 15.38 0.49 -6.31
CA MET A 58 15.56 0.74 -4.87
C MET A 58 14.24 1.06 -4.16
N GLU A 59 13.39 1.88 -4.77
CA GLU A 59 12.07 2.18 -4.23
C GLU A 59 11.23 0.90 -4.07
N LEU A 60 11.22 0.04 -5.10
CA LEU A 60 10.53 -1.24 -5.03
C LEU A 60 11.11 -2.13 -3.94
N TRP A 61 12.43 -2.13 -3.78
CA TRP A 61 13.11 -2.89 -2.73
C TRP A 61 12.67 -2.47 -1.32
N ASP A 62 12.61 -1.16 -1.07
CA ASP A 62 12.25 -0.59 0.22
C ASP A 62 10.73 -0.45 0.44
N LEU A 63 9.91 -0.77 -0.57
CA LEU A 63 8.46 -0.64 -0.52
C LEU A 63 7.86 -1.54 0.57
N LYS A 64 7.07 -0.94 1.46
CA LYS A 64 6.32 -1.58 2.54
C LYS A 64 4.95 -0.94 2.72
N VAL A 65 3.98 -1.69 3.22
CA VAL A 65 2.65 -1.18 3.57
C VAL A 65 2.78 -0.12 4.67
N LYS A 66 2.14 1.04 4.47
CA LYS A 66 2.06 2.11 5.47
C LYS A 66 0.75 1.99 6.24
N GLY A 67 0.83 1.66 7.53
CA GLY A 67 -0.34 1.46 8.37
C GLY A 67 -1.19 0.27 7.89
N THR A 68 -2.43 0.55 7.45
CA THR A 68 -3.36 -0.43 6.88
C THR A 68 -3.68 -0.18 5.41
N ASP A 69 -2.93 0.71 4.75
CA ASP A 69 -3.18 1.08 3.34
C ASP A 69 -2.53 0.08 2.38
N LEU A 70 -3.15 -1.09 2.26
CA LEU A 70 -2.73 -2.13 1.32
C LEU A 70 -3.01 -1.75 -0.13
N ALA A 71 -4.08 -1.00 -0.41
CA ALA A 71 -4.46 -0.64 -1.77
C ALA A 71 -3.38 0.22 -2.44
N SER A 72 -2.91 1.26 -1.76
CA SER A 72 -1.83 2.10 -2.29
C SER A 72 -0.52 1.33 -2.43
N TYR A 73 -0.24 0.41 -1.50
CA TYR A 73 0.93 -0.47 -1.60
C TYR A 73 0.87 -1.36 -2.85
N THR A 74 -0.24 -2.06 -3.08
CA THR A 74 -0.43 -2.96 -4.22
C THR A 74 -0.36 -2.20 -5.54
N GLN A 75 -1.03 -1.05 -5.62
CA GLN A 75 -0.96 -0.21 -6.80
C GLN A 75 0.49 0.21 -7.08
N ARG A 76 1.19 0.73 -6.08
CA ARG A 76 2.57 1.19 -6.24
C ARG A 76 3.51 0.04 -6.62
N PHE A 77 3.31 -1.14 -6.04
CA PHE A 77 4.07 -2.34 -6.38
C PHE A 77 3.90 -2.71 -7.86
N GLN A 78 2.66 -2.74 -8.36
CA GLN A 78 2.36 -3.08 -9.75
C GLN A 78 2.94 -2.05 -10.74
N GLU A 79 2.87 -0.76 -10.40
CA GLU A 79 3.50 0.31 -11.19
C GLU A 79 5.03 0.13 -11.26
N LEU A 80 5.68 -0.10 -10.12
CA LEU A 80 7.13 -0.25 -10.04
C LEU A 80 7.61 -1.53 -10.72
N ASP A 81 6.88 -2.64 -10.60
CA ASP A 81 7.16 -3.89 -11.29
C ASP A 81 7.13 -3.72 -12.81
N LEU A 82 6.13 -3.00 -13.33
CA LEU A 82 6.04 -2.70 -14.76
C LEU A 82 7.23 -1.87 -15.24
N LEU A 83 7.64 -0.86 -14.46
CA LEU A 83 8.76 0.01 -14.79
C LEU A 83 10.12 -0.69 -14.64
N CYS A 84 10.20 -1.65 -13.73
CA CYS A 84 11.41 -2.43 -13.42
C CYS A 84 11.36 -3.82 -14.06
N GLY A 85 10.87 -3.94 -15.31
CA GLY A 85 10.59 -5.23 -15.96
C GLY A 85 11.77 -6.21 -16.17
N ARG A 86 12.96 -5.90 -15.64
CA ARG A 86 14.12 -6.82 -15.60
C ARG A 86 14.53 -7.23 -14.18
N MET A 87 13.81 -6.77 -13.15
CA MET A 87 14.21 -6.94 -11.76
C MET A 87 13.89 -8.34 -11.21
N PHE A 88 12.77 -8.94 -11.64
CA PHE A 88 12.39 -10.30 -11.26
C PHE A 88 12.64 -11.26 -12.43
N SER A 89 13.22 -12.43 -12.14
CA SER A 89 13.43 -13.46 -13.16
C SER A 89 12.24 -14.41 -13.24
N GLU A 90 11.61 -14.67 -12.09
CA GLU A 90 10.44 -15.55 -11.96
C GLU A 90 9.28 -14.86 -11.24
N GLU A 91 8.05 -15.33 -11.46
CA GLU A 91 6.87 -14.83 -10.74
C GLU A 91 6.99 -15.07 -9.23
N ALA A 92 7.65 -16.15 -8.82
CA ALA A 92 7.90 -16.47 -7.42
C ALA A 92 8.71 -15.37 -6.72
N ASP A 93 9.77 -14.83 -7.37
CA ASP A 93 10.58 -13.73 -6.81
C ASP A 93 9.73 -12.47 -6.56
N LYS A 94 8.82 -12.20 -7.48
CA LYS A 94 7.90 -11.07 -7.41
C LYS A 94 6.90 -11.25 -6.27
N ILE A 95 6.35 -12.45 -6.11
CA ILE A 95 5.46 -12.80 -5.00
C ILE A 95 6.19 -12.66 -3.67
N GLU A 96 7.41 -13.20 -3.55
CA GLU A 96 8.23 -13.08 -2.34
C GLU A 96 8.46 -11.62 -1.99
N LYS A 97 8.81 -10.79 -2.98
CA LYS A 97 9.04 -9.37 -2.74
C LYS A 97 7.77 -8.64 -2.29
N TYR A 98 6.63 -8.97 -2.88
CA TYR A 98 5.34 -8.41 -2.49
C TYR A 98 4.97 -8.82 -1.05
N VAL A 99 5.15 -10.10 -0.70
CA VAL A 99 4.87 -10.61 0.64
C VAL A 99 5.80 -9.99 1.68
N GLY A 100 7.08 -9.79 1.36
CA GLY A 100 8.05 -9.17 2.27
C GLY A 100 7.76 -7.71 2.64
N GLY A 101 6.90 -7.01 1.88
CA GLY A 101 6.44 -5.66 2.21
C GLY A 101 5.18 -5.60 3.07
N LEU A 102 4.56 -6.75 3.36
CA LEU A 102 3.33 -6.84 4.15
C LEU A 102 3.60 -6.68 5.65
N PRO A 103 2.63 -6.15 6.43
CA PRO A 103 2.79 -6.01 7.86
C PRO A 103 2.69 -7.36 8.58
N ASP A 104 3.41 -7.49 9.71
CA ASP A 104 3.51 -8.72 10.52
C ASP A 104 2.17 -9.36 10.85
N MET A 105 1.12 -8.53 11.03
CA MET A 105 -0.23 -8.98 11.37
C MET A 105 -0.86 -9.93 10.32
N ILE A 106 -0.42 -9.88 9.06
CA ILE A 106 -0.89 -10.76 7.97
C ILE A 106 0.25 -11.54 7.31
N HIS A 107 1.49 -11.09 7.40
CA HIS A 107 2.66 -11.68 6.71
C HIS A 107 2.72 -13.21 6.85
N GLY A 108 2.73 -13.72 8.09
CA GLY A 108 2.84 -15.15 8.34
C GLY A 108 1.67 -15.97 7.77
N SER A 109 0.47 -15.40 7.75
CA SER A 109 -0.70 -16.07 7.18
C SER A 109 -0.65 -16.13 5.65
N VAL A 110 -0.15 -15.08 4.99
CA VAL A 110 0.03 -15.08 3.53
C VAL A 110 1.10 -16.09 3.12
N VAL A 111 2.25 -16.12 3.83
CA VAL A 111 3.32 -17.11 3.59
C VAL A 111 2.79 -18.54 3.73
N ALA A 112 1.96 -18.81 4.73
CA ALA A 112 1.38 -20.14 4.96
C ALA A 112 0.44 -20.59 3.82
N SER A 113 -0.25 -19.65 3.18
CA SER A 113 -1.16 -19.93 2.07
C SER A 113 -0.45 -20.28 0.76
N LYS A 114 0.86 -19.99 0.64
CA LYS A 114 1.69 -20.32 -0.53
C LYS A 114 1.04 -19.92 -1.87
N PRO A 115 0.79 -18.61 -2.08
CA PRO A 115 0.23 -18.13 -3.34
C PRO A 115 1.14 -18.51 -4.51
N LYS A 116 0.53 -18.96 -5.61
CA LYS A 116 1.24 -19.35 -6.84
C LYS A 116 1.29 -18.23 -7.86
N THR A 117 0.36 -17.28 -7.75
CA THR A 117 0.29 -16.12 -8.64
C THR A 117 0.29 -14.83 -7.84
N MET A 118 0.70 -13.74 -8.48
CA MET A 118 0.61 -12.41 -7.89
C MET A 118 -0.81 -12.03 -7.50
N GLN A 119 -1.79 -12.42 -8.30
CA GLN A 119 -3.20 -12.11 -8.05
C GLN A 119 -3.69 -12.84 -6.79
N GLU A 120 -3.36 -14.12 -6.63
CA GLU A 120 -3.66 -14.87 -5.40
C GLU A 120 -3.03 -14.21 -4.17
N ALA A 121 -1.77 -13.77 -4.25
CA ALA A 121 -1.10 -13.10 -3.14
C ALA A 121 -1.83 -11.79 -2.73
N ILE A 122 -2.29 -11.01 -3.70
CA ILE A 122 -3.04 -9.77 -3.48
C ILE A 122 -4.40 -10.05 -2.84
N GLU A 123 -5.14 -11.04 -3.34
CA GLU A 123 -6.46 -11.42 -2.84
C GLU A 123 -6.39 -11.89 -1.39
N ILE A 124 -5.45 -12.80 -1.09
CA ILE A 124 -5.24 -13.34 0.26
C ILE A 124 -4.84 -12.20 1.23
N ALA A 125 -3.92 -11.33 0.84
CA ALA A 125 -3.50 -10.21 1.67
C ALA A 125 -4.67 -9.25 1.97
N THR A 126 -5.51 -8.97 0.96
CA THR A 126 -6.69 -8.10 1.09
C THR A 126 -7.71 -8.70 2.03
N GLU A 127 -8.08 -9.97 1.86
CA GLU A 127 -9.02 -10.66 2.72
C GLU A 127 -8.56 -10.68 4.18
N LEU A 128 -7.27 -10.97 4.41
CA LEU A 128 -6.68 -11.02 5.73
C LEU A 128 -6.65 -9.65 6.40
N MET A 129 -6.29 -8.59 5.66
CA MET A 129 -6.26 -7.24 6.20
C MET A 129 -7.65 -6.77 6.60
N ASP A 130 -8.63 -6.96 5.73
CA ASP A 130 -10.04 -6.70 5.99
C ASP A 130 -10.57 -7.42 7.22
N LYS A 131 -10.23 -8.71 7.35
CA LYS A 131 -10.60 -9.52 8.52
C LYS A 131 -9.99 -8.96 9.81
N LYS A 132 -8.73 -8.52 9.79
CA LYS A 132 -8.07 -7.92 10.96
C LYS A 132 -8.72 -6.60 11.33
N ILE A 133 -8.98 -5.71 10.36
CA ILE A 133 -9.65 -4.42 10.60
C ILE A 133 -11.03 -4.63 11.24
N ARG A 134 -11.85 -5.55 10.70
CA ARG A 134 -13.15 -5.91 11.29
C ARG A 134 -13.02 -6.41 12.73
N THR A 135 -12.07 -7.32 12.97
CA THR A 135 -11.82 -7.87 14.32
C THR A 135 -11.42 -6.78 15.33
N PHE A 136 -10.59 -5.82 14.92
CA PHE A 136 -10.19 -4.71 15.78
C PHE A 136 -11.37 -3.78 16.10
N ALA A 137 -12.18 -3.42 15.10
CA ALA A 137 -13.38 -2.61 15.31
C ALA A 137 -14.38 -3.27 16.27
N GLU A 138 -14.60 -4.58 16.13
CA GLU A 138 -15.47 -5.34 17.04
C GLU A 138 -14.97 -5.30 18.48
N ARG A 139 -13.67 -5.53 18.70
CA ARG A 139 -13.06 -5.46 20.04
C ARG A 139 -13.16 -4.08 20.66
N GLU A 140 -13.00 -3.04 19.85
CA GLU A 140 -13.12 -1.66 20.31
C GLU A 140 -14.55 -1.35 20.78
N THR A 141 -15.57 -1.73 19.99
CA THR A 141 -16.98 -1.54 20.39
C THR A 141 -17.36 -2.36 21.62
N ALA A 142 -16.85 -3.58 21.75
CA ALA A 142 -17.09 -4.43 22.92
C ALA A 142 -16.47 -3.83 24.19
N SER A 143 -15.26 -3.28 24.08
CA SER A 143 -14.58 -2.61 25.19
C SER A 143 -15.34 -1.34 25.62
N LYS A 144 -15.79 -0.52 24.67
CA LYS A 144 -16.59 0.69 24.93
C LYS A 144 -17.89 0.35 25.68
N ARG A 145 -18.63 -0.67 25.24
CA ARG A 145 -19.85 -1.13 25.93
C ARG A 145 -19.58 -1.60 27.36
N LYS A 146 -18.46 -2.30 27.60
CA LYS A 146 -18.07 -2.72 28.95
C LYS A 146 -17.74 -1.52 29.84
N PHE A 147 -16.96 -0.57 29.36
CA PHE A 147 -16.61 0.64 30.09
C PHE A 147 -17.86 1.45 30.49
N GLU A 148 -18.79 1.62 29.56
CA GLU A 148 -20.04 2.35 29.81
C GLU A 148 -20.94 1.63 30.83
N ASN A 149 -21.03 0.30 30.75
CA ASN A 149 -21.75 -0.51 31.73
C ASN A 149 -21.13 -0.44 33.13
N THR A 150 -19.80 -0.45 33.23
CA THR A 150 -19.10 -0.30 34.52
C THR A 150 -19.35 1.09 35.10
N SER A 151 -19.22 2.15 34.29
CA SER A 151 -19.45 3.55 34.72
C SER A 151 -20.87 3.76 35.26
N ARG A 152 -21.90 3.30 34.54
CA ARG A 152 -23.31 3.40 35.00
C ARG A 152 -23.55 2.65 36.31
N ASN A 153 -22.92 1.48 36.49
CA ASN A 153 -23.07 0.72 37.72
C ASN A 153 -22.44 1.42 38.93
N THR A 154 -21.24 2.00 38.76
CA THR A 154 -20.58 2.79 39.83
C THR A 154 -21.40 4.01 40.22
N GLN A 155 -21.97 4.74 39.23
CA GLN A 155 -22.80 5.92 39.49
C GLN A 155 -24.10 5.55 40.23
N ASN A 156 -24.75 4.45 39.85
CA ASN A 156 -25.95 3.95 40.54
C ASN A 156 -25.66 3.50 41.97
N GLN A 157 -24.52 2.83 42.23
CA GLN A 157 -24.12 2.47 43.59
C GLN A 157 -23.89 3.71 44.47
N GLN A 158 -23.20 4.73 43.94
CA GLN A 158 -22.95 5.98 44.67
C GLN A 158 -24.25 6.71 45.02
N GLN A 159 -25.22 6.78 44.10
CA GLN A 159 -26.55 7.33 44.41
C GLN A 159 -27.28 6.53 45.49
N HIS A 160 -27.21 5.20 45.46
CA HIS A 160 -27.86 4.35 46.46
C HIS A 160 -27.23 4.49 47.85
N LEU A 161 -25.90 4.63 47.93
CA LEU A 161 -25.16 4.92 49.17
C LEU A 161 -25.52 6.29 49.75
N ASN A 162 -25.58 7.33 48.91
CA ASN A 162 -25.95 8.68 49.34
C ASN A 162 -27.40 8.76 49.82
N LYS A 163 -28.32 8.01 49.20
CA LYS A 163 -29.74 7.98 49.61
C LYS A 163 -29.93 7.29 50.96
N ARG A 164 -29.09 6.31 51.31
CA ARG A 164 -29.15 5.59 52.60
C ARG A 164 -28.56 6.40 53.76
N GLN A 165 -27.62 7.31 53.49
CA GLN A 165 -27.08 8.22 54.50
C GLN A 165 -28.05 9.38 54.84
N ASN A 166 -28.88 9.82 53.89
CA ASN A 166 -29.84 10.90 54.12
C ASN A 166 -31.10 10.50 54.90
N THR A 167 -31.43 9.21 55.01
CA THR A 167 -32.59 8.74 55.81
C THR A 167 -32.30 8.57 57.31
N GLY A 168 -31.04 8.71 57.74
CA GLY A 168 -30.64 8.61 59.16
C GLY A 168 -30.59 9.95 59.91
N ARG A 169 -30.93 11.07 59.27
CA ARG A 169 -30.74 12.43 59.81
C ARG A 169 -32.04 13.22 59.98
N VAL A 170 -33.13 12.57 60.37
CA VAL A 170 -34.35 13.28 60.79
C VAL A 170 -34.84 12.59 62.05
N TYR A 171 -34.49 13.12 63.23
CA TYR A 171 -35.30 13.21 64.46
C TYR A 171 -34.41 13.79 65.57
N THR A 172 -34.53 15.08 65.82
CA THR A 172 -34.43 15.63 67.19
C THR A 172 -35.43 16.78 67.28
N ALA A 173 -36.64 16.45 67.72
CA ALA A 173 -37.60 17.43 68.18
C ALA A 173 -37.13 17.94 69.54
N ALA A 174 -36.63 19.18 69.59
CA ALA A 174 -36.40 19.87 70.83
C ALA A 174 -37.74 20.45 71.32
N SER A 175 -38.37 19.74 72.25
CA SER A 175 -39.41 20.29 73.12
C SER A 175 -38.81 20.38 74.52
N ALA A 176 -38.66 21.60 75.03
CA ALA A 176 -38.53 21.86 76.45
C ALA A 176 -39.27 23.16 76.76
N ARG A 177 -40.38 23.01 77.50
CA ARG A 177 -41.10 24.07 78.23
C ARG A 177 -40.23 24.53 79.41
N VAL A 178 -40.31 25.79 79.83
CA VAL A 178 -41.25 26.36 80.83
C VAL A 178 -41.34 27.85 80.59
#